data_AF-A0A6J6QMG5-F1
#
_entry.id   AF-A0A6J6QMG5-F1
#
_cell.length_a   1.000
_cell.length_b   1.000
_cell.length_c   1.000
_cell.angle_alpha   90.00
_cell.angle_beta   90.00
_cell.angle_gamma   90.00
#
_symmetry.space_group_name_H-M   'P 1'
#
loop_
_entity.id
_entity.type
_entity.pdbx_description
1 polymer ?
#
loop_
_entity_poly.entity_id
_entity_poly.type
_entity_poly.pdbx_seq_one_letter_code
_entity_poly.pdbx_strand_id
1 'polypeptide(L)' 'MSEAGKTTREGYRNRNGQVNVRRTNIPGNDHLQVVYVLKCGRCGAEYGANGSDIFQRKCPRCQGGMPGLPTSRA' A
#
# COMPACT_ATOMS: atom_id res chain seq x y z
N MET A 1 -3.10 10.86 21.38
CA MET A 1 -2.64 10.89 19.97
C MET A 1 -2.90 9.51 19.38
N SER A 2 -3.84 9.39 18.46
CA SER A 2 -4.14 8.12 17.79
C SER A 2 -2.93 7.74 16.94
N GLU A 3 -2.19 6.69 17.30
CA GLU A 3 -1.18 6.13 16.40
C GLU A 3 -1.91 5.78 15.11
N ALA A 4 -1.49 6.39 13.99
CA ALA A 4 -1.90 5.95 12.67
C ALA A 4 -1.81 4.41 12.64
N GLY A 5 -2.92 3.76 12.24
CA GLY A 5 -3.12 2.32 12.43
C GLY A 5 -1.87 1.52 12.05
N LYS A 6 -1.53 0.50 12.85
CA LYS A 6 -0.26 -0.27 12.74
C LYS A 6 0.16 -0.63 11.30
N THR A 7 -0.80 -0.74 10.39
CA THR A 7 -0.65 -1.08 8.97
C THR A 7 -0.18 0.08 8.08
N THR A 8 -0.52 1.33 8.40
CA THR A 8 -0.15 2.53 7.60
C THR A 8 1.18 3.14 8.01
N ARG A 9 1.82 2.60 9.05
CA ARG A 9 3.19 2.97 9.43
C ARG A 9 4.18 2.55 8.35
N GLU A 10 5.11 3.43 8.01
CA GLU A 10 6.24 3.09 7.15
C GLU A 10 7.05 1.94 7.76
N GLY A 11 7.52 1.04 6.91
CA GLY A 11 8.17 -0.21 7.31
C GLY A 11 7.22 -1.34 7.70
N TYR A 12 5.91 -1.10 7.86
CA TYR A 12 4.97 -2.19 8.14
C TYR A 12 4.99 -3.24 7.04
N ARG A 13 5.20 -4.51 7.41
CA ARG A 13 5.12 -5.66 6.51
C ARG A 13 3.85 -6.45 6.77
N ASN A 14 3.05 -6.65 5.73
CA ASN A 14 1.83 -7.46 5.82
C ASN A 14 2.13 -8.97 5.69
N ARG A 15 1.10 -9.81 5.94
CA ARG A 15 1.20 -11.29 5.86
C ARG A 15 1.58 -11.85 4.49
N ASN A 16 1.36 -11.08 3.42
CA ASN A 16 1.68 -11.46 2.04
C ASN A 16 3.09 -10.99 1.63
N GLY A 17 3.81 -10.31 2.52
CA GLY A 17 5.19 -9.87 2.33
C GLY A 17 5.33 -8.52 1.62
N GLN A 18 4.33 -7.65 1.69
CA GLN A 18 4.40 -6.28 1.18
C GLN A 18 4.81 -5.35 2.29
N VAL A 19 5.73 -4.43 1.99
CA VAL A 19 6.22 -3.43 2.92
C VAL A 19 5.63 -2.08 2.54
N ASN A 20 5.04 -1.38 3.50
CA ASN A 20 4.62 0.01 3.33
C ASN A 20 5.86 0.91 3.32
N VAL A 21 6.14 1.53 2.18
CA VAL A 21 7.32 2.37 1.98
C VAL A 21 7.07 3.81 2.39
N ARG A 22 5.92 4.37 1.99
CA ARG A 22 5.56 5.76 2.29
C ARG A 22 4.08 6.05 2.11
N ARG A 23 3.58 7.03 2.86
CA ARG A 23 2.28 7.69 2.61
C ARG A 23 2.40 8.66 1.42
N THR A 24 1.33 8.84 0.65
CA THR A 24 1.22 9.92 -0.36
C THR A 24 0.16 10.96 0.05
N ASN A 25 0.07 12.04 -0.71
CA ASN A 25 -1.04 13.01 -0.62
C ASN A 25 -2.05 12.85 -1.78
N ILE A 26 -2.06 11.68 -2.43
CA ILE A 26 -2.95 11.37 -3.54
C ILE A 26 -4.23 10.74 -2.96
N PRO A 27 -5.43 11.24 -3.33
CA PRO A 27 -6.68 10.60 -2.95
C PRO A 27 -6.72 9.14 -3.42
N GLY A 28 -7.12 8.25 -2.52
CA GLY A 28 -7.47 6.88 -2.86
C GLY A 28 -8.83 6.80 -3.55
N ASN A 29 -9.26 5.59 -3.87
CA ASN A 29 -10.60 5.33 -4.42
C ASN A 29 -11.60 4.81 -3.35
N ASP A 30 -11.22 4.87 -2.08
CA ASP A 30 -12.03 4.46 -0.92
C ASP A 30 -12.29 5.69 -0.01
N HIS A 31 -13.32 5.60 0.84
CA HIS A 31 -13.83 6.73 1.62
C HIS A 31 -12.74 7.39 2.47
N LEU A 32 -12.42 8.64 2.13
CA LEU A 32 -11.40 9.48 2.79
C LEU A 32 -10.00 8.85 2.87
N GLN A 33 -9.71 7.85 2.02
CA GLN A 33 -8.41 7.21 1.98
C GLN A 33 -7.40 8.01 1.14
N VAL A 34 -6.12 7.82 1.45
CA VAL A 34 -5.00 8.23 0.60
C VAL A 34 -4.23 7.01 0.13
N VAL A 35 -3.52 7.16 -0.99
CA VAL A 35 -2.67 6.10 -1.52
C VAL A 35 -1.39 5.98 -0.70
N TYR A 36 -1.01 4.75 -0.37
CA TYR A 36 0.29 4.38 0.19
C TYR A 36 1.08 3.60 -0.85
N VAL A 37 2.40 3.77 -0.88
CA VAL A 37 3.29 2.99 -1.74
C VAL A 37 3.70 1.73 -1.01
N LEU A 38 3.36 0.57 -1.58
CA LEU A 38 3.82 -0.71 -1.11
C LEU A 38 4.92 -1.25 -2.02
N LYS A 39 5.91 -1.92 -1.44
CA LYS A 39 6.94 -2.68 -2.15
C LYS A 39 6.79 -4.17 -1.88
N CYS A 40 6.74 -4.97 -2.93
CA CYS A 40 6.71 -6.41 -2.78
C CYS A 40 8.08 -6.93 -2.33
N GLY A 41 8.12 -7.61 -1.19
CA GLY A 41 9.34 -8.25 -0.69
C GLY A 41 9.80 -9.48 -1.46
N ARG A 42 9.06 -9.93 -2.49
CA ARG A 42 9.45 -11.08 -3.35
C ARG A 42 10.03 -10.63 -4.68
N CYS A 43 9.32 -9.78 -5.42
CA CYS A 43 9.72 -9.35 -6.77
C CYS A 43 10.15 -7.89 -6.86
N GLY A 44 10.14 -7.15 -5.74
CA GLY A 44 10.58 -5.75 -5.68
C GLY A 44 9.63 -4.72 -6.29
N ALA A 45 8.51 -5.14 -6.91
CA ALA A 45 7.56 -4.23 -7.54
C ALA A 45 6.96 -3.24 -6.53
N GLU A 46 6.88 -1.97 -6.93
CA GLU A 46 6.24 -0.90 -6.17
C GLU A 46 4.89 -0.51 -6.79
N TYR A 47 3.89 -0.25 -5.95
CA TYR A 47 2.52 0.03 -6.39
C TYR A 47 1.70 0.70 -5.28
N GLY A 48 0.64 1.42 -5.68
CA GLY A 48 -0.27 2.09 -4.75
C GLY A 48 -1.36 1.18 -4.17
N ALA A 49 -1.76 1.43 -2.93
CA ALA A 49 -2.94 0.85 -2.29
C ALA A 49 -3.58 1.83 -1.28
N ASN A 50 -4.87 1.68 -0.98
CA ASN A 50 -5.48 2.44 0.12
C ASN A 50 -4.93 1.96 1.47
N GLY A 51 -4.96 2.84 2.48
CA GLY A 51 -4.57 2.51 3.86
C GLY A 51 -5.37 1.34 4.45
N SER A 52 -6.68 1.31 4.15
CA SER A 52 -7.61 0.24 4.53
C SER A 52 -7.22 -1.14 3.98
N ASP A 53 -6.51 -1.20 2.84
CA ASP A 53 -6.16 -2.46 2.17
C ASP A 53 -4.81 -3.05 2.58
N ILE A 54 -3.92 -2.25 3.20
CA ILE A 54 -2.49 -2.61 3.36
C ILE A 54 -2.31 -3.98 4.04
N PHE A 55 -3.10 -4.28 5.07
CA PHE A 55 -2.96 -5.50 5.87
C PHE A 55 -3.18 -6.80 5.07
N GLN A 56 -3.98 -6.75 4.00
CA GLN A 56 -4.35 -7.91 3.20
C GLN A 56 -3.87 -7.86 1.75
N ARG A 57 -3.27 -6.74 1.34
CA ARG A 57 -2.84 -6.54 -0.05
C ARG A 57 -1.92 -7.66 -0.51
N LYS A 58 -2.08 -8.11 -1.76
CA LYS A 58 -1.16 -9.02 -2.48
C LYS A 58 -0.45 -8.26 -3.60
N CYS A 59 0.73 -8.73 -3.98
CA CYS A 59 1.47 -8.17 -5.12
C CYS A 59 0.75 -8.40 -6.46
N PRO A 60 0.47 -7.34 -7.24
CA PRO A 60 -0.13 -7.47 -8.56
C PRO A 60 0.77 -8.19 -9.56
N ARG A 61 2.09 -8.06 -9.42
CA ARG A 61 3.05 -8.61 -10.39
C ARG A 61 3.31 -10.11 -10.25
N CYS A 62 3.30 -10.65 -9.02
CA CYS A 62 3.77 -12.03 -8.78
C CYS A 62 2.90 -12.86 -7.82
N GLN A 63 1.79 -12.30 -7.30
CA GLN A 63 0.89 -13.00 -6.37
C GLN A 63 -0.58 -12.96 -6.82
N GLY A 64 -0.85 -12.49 -8.04
CA GLY A 64 -2.21 -12.34 -8.56
C GLY A 64 -3.04 -11.31 -7.81
N GLY A 65 -2.41 -10.27 -7.24
CA GLY A 65 -3.13 -9.17 -6.59
C GLY A 65 -3.80 -8.22 -7.59
N MET A 66 -4.81 -7.47 -7.13
CA MET A 66 -5.42 -6.38 -7.92
C MET A 66 -4.36 -5.35 -8.37
N PRO A 67 -4.52 -4.68 -9.52
CA PRO A 67 -3.63 -3.60 -9.97
C PRO A 67 -3.43 -2.49 -8.92
N GLY A 68 -2.28 -1.83 -8.96
CA GLY A 68 -1.96 -0.72 -8.05
C GLY A 68 -2.69 0.58 -8.38
N LEU A 69 -2.91 1.41 -7.37
CA LEU A 69 -3.36 2.80 -7.56
C LEU A 69 -2.20 3.69 -8.03
N PRO A 70 -2.45 4.79 -8.76
CA PRO A 70 -1.43 5.76 -9.13
C PRO A 70 -0.71 6.36 -7.91
N THR A 71 0.63 6.46 -7.98
CA THR A 71 1.49 6.95 -6.87
C THR A 71 2.14 8.31 -7.14
N SER A 72 1.91 8.86 -8.33
CA SER A 72 2.21 10.23 -8.74
C SER A 72 0.97 10.85 -9.35
N ARG A 73 0.84 12.17 -9.27
CA ARG A 73 -0.12 12.90 -10.10
C ARG A 73 0.40 12.84 -11.54
N ALA A 74 -0.52 12.62 -12.48
CA ALA A 74 -0.24 12.79 -13.91
C ALA A 74 0.00 14.28 -14.22
#